data_AF-A0A067CM27-F1
#
_entry.id   AF-A0A067CM27-F1
#
_cell.length_a   1.000
_cell.length_b   1.000
_cell.length_c   1.000
_cell.angle_alpha   90.00
_cell.angle_beta   90.00
_cell.angle_gamma   90.00
#
_symmetry.space_group_name_H-M   'P 1'
#
loop_
_entity.id
_entity.type
_entity.pdbx_description
1 polymer ?
#
loop_
_entity_poly.entity_id
_entity_poly.type
_entity_poly.pdbx_seq_one_letter_code
_entity_poly.pdbx_strand_id
1 'polypeptide(L)'
;MVFRAAAPPLDDELQEKLARPGFNVESHELIEQRLENLKRKPTVLSWLDSYVRAAEAEADDDEWRPRRRTVPRSSPGFVGHLLWSMLGLAASPLILLICSPFQRFYGPGSWPLDCASPFGFVRKSALNLLTLALLLLLVYVHLTQEWPSLSNLPASLELAQASATVLRDQVVACAHCVRLHEQFLDVTQHILATIVAADHDAFPSLEPPLSMDPDCTGPVLQLVGFAGLLLLVLYFYTTTTRVLALLVVVLRTSMVARLVAEYATLQPRIVRIDPTYALLDEELVLSVTGVDLVPGGTVAWIPYWCSASTFASTAFGGDCAKQFASAFASGTVTTTFSVLETYIPCYKPPTDPTEARDYRCFETVRLRVKEAKNIPGLSPSL
;
A
#
# COMPACT_ATOMS: atom_id res chain seq x y z
N MET A 1 23.58 9.48 -61.50
CA MET A 1 23.92 10.83 -60.98
C MET A 1 24.88 10.66 -59.82
N VAL A 2 26.14 11.06 -59.99
CA VAL A 2 27.13 11.08 -58.91
C VAL A 2 26.91 12.40 -58.17
N PHE A 3 26.32 12.35 -56.98
CA PHE A 3 26.19 13.52 -56.12
C PHE A 3 27.59 13.91 -55.64
N ARG A 4 28.16 14.96 -56.23
CA ARG A 4 29.31 15.67 -55.64
C ARG A 4 28.78 16.46 -54.45
N ALA A 5 28.86 15.86 -53.27
CA ALA A 5 28.53 16.53 -52.02
C ALA A 5 29.62 17.57 -51.72
N ALA A 6 29.22 18.84 -51.57
CA ALA A 6 30.08 19.84 -50.94
C ALA A 6 30.32 19.40 -49.48
N ALA A 7 31.57 19.51 -49.03
CA ALA A 7 31.92 19.23 -47.65
C ALA A 7 31.15 20.18 -46.71
N PRO A 8 30.79 19.73 -45.49
CA PRO A 8 30.20 20.62 -44.49
C PRO A 8 31.11 21.83 -44.21
N PRO A 9 30.55 22.98 -43.80
CA PRO A 9 31.37 24.14 -43.43
C PRO A 9 32.34 23.71 -42.32
N LEU A 10 33.60 24.08 -42.52
CA LEU A 10 34.72 23.78 -41.64
C LEU A 10 34.45 24.38 -40.26
N ASP A 11 34.66 23.61 -39.19
CA ASP A 11 34.65 24.12 -37.80
C ASP A 11 35.54 25.38 -37.71
N ASP A 12 35.08 26.41 -37.00
CA ASP A 12 35.75 27.71 -36.87
C ASP A 12 37.21 27.56 -36.35
N GLU A 13 37.46 26.51 -35.56
CA GLU A 13 38.78 26.13 -35.04
C GLU A 13 39.76 25.67 -36.13
N LEU A 14 39.25 25.14 -37.25
CA LEU A 14 40.04 24.72 -38.41
C LEU A 14 40.30 25.90 -39.37
N GLN A 15 39.36 26.85 -39.46
CA GLN A 15 39.58 28.11 -40.19
C GLN A 15 40.67 28.96 -39.52
N GLU A 16 40.70 29.00 -38.19
CA GLU A 16 41.75 29.70 -37.42
C GLU A 16 43.12 29.03 -37.61
N LYS A 17 43.17 27.70 -37.74
CA LYS A 17 44.41 26.95 -38.02
C LYS A 17 44.91 27.13 -39.45
N LEU A 18 44.00 27.30 -40.43
CA LEU A 18 44.33 27.59 -41.83
C LEU A 18 44.90 29.00 -42.04
N ALA A 19 44.62 29.94 -41.14
CA ALA A 19 45.14 31.31 -41.20
C ALA A 19 46.59 31.45 -40.70
N ARG A 20 47.20 30.39 -40.13
CA ARG A 20 48.58 30.43 -39.64
C ARG A 20 49.59 30.12 -40.76
N PRO A 21 50.64 30.96 -40.95
CA PRO A 21 51.67 30.68 -41.95
C PRO A 21 52.47 29.43 -41.56
N GLY A 22 52.50 28.44 -42.45
CA GLY A 22 53.16 27.14 -42.23
C GLY A 22 52.21 25.94 -42.15
N PHE A 23 50.89 26.14 -42.28
CA PHE A 23 49.93 25.04 -42.31
C PHE A 23 49.98 24.31 -43.67
N ASN A 24 50.60 23.13 -43.70
CA ASN A 24 50.74 22.34 -44.92
C ASN A 24 49.52 21.43 -45.11
N VAL A 25 48.71 21.73 -46.13
CA VAL A 25 47.44 21.05 -46.43
C VAL A 25 47.65 19.59 -46.87
N GLU A 26 48.88 19.23 -47.26
CA GLU A 26 49.27 17.88 -47.68
C GLU A 26 49.84 17.02 -46.54
N SER A 27 49.75 17.46 -45.28
CA SER A 27 50.26 16.68 -44.16
C SER A 27 49.49 15.36 -44.00
N HIS A 28 50.24 14.26 -43.86
CA HIS A 28 49.71 12.89 -43.76
C HIS A 28 48.67 12.74 -42.64
N GLU A 29 48.89 13.39 -41.49
CA GLU A 29 47.96 13.37 -40.34
C GLU A 29 46.60 13.99 -40.67
N LEU A 30 46.56 15.01 -41.53
CA LEU A 30 45.32 15.69 -41.91
C LEU A 30 44.53 14.89 -42.95
N ILE A 31 45.24 14.15 -43.81
CA ILE A 31 44.65 13.18 -44.74
C ILE A 31 44.07 11.99 -43.98
N GLU A 32 44.77 11.48 -42.96
CA GLU A 32 44.26 10.40 -42.10
C GLU A 32 43.05 10.86 -41.27
N GLN A 33 43.07 12.05 -40.68
CA GLN A 33 41.89 12.60 -39.99
C GLN A 33 40.69 12.78 -40.94
N ARG A 34 40.92 13.22 -42.18
CA ARG A 34 39.85 13.30 -43.19
C ARG A 34 39.35 11.93 -43.60
N LEU A 35 40.21 10.92 -43.73
CA LEU A 35 39.82 9.54 -44.03
C LEU A 35 39.08 8.88 -42.87
N GLU A 36 39.44 9.17 -41.62
CA GLU A 36 38.73 8.72 -40.43
C GLU A 36 37.36 9.39 -40.30
N ASN A 37 37.25 10.69 -40.58
CA ASN A 37 35.96 11.39 -40.65
C ASN A 37 35.10 10.91 -41.83
N LEU A 38 35.71 10.52 -42.96
CA LEU A 38 35.01 9.89 -44.09
C LEU A 38 34.61 8.43 -43.81
N LYS A 39 35.26 7.74 -42.87
CA LYS A 39 34.82 6.43 -42.35
C LYS A 39 33.69 6.58 -41.33
N ARG A 40 33.67 7.66 -40.55
CA ARG A 40 32.57 8.06 -39.66
C ARG A 40 31.44 8.73 -40.42
N LYS A 41 31.00 8.16 -41.56
CA LYS A 41 29.83 8.70 -42.24
C LYS A 41 28.63 8.62 -41.30
N PRO A 42 27.95 9.75 -41.00
CA PRO A 42 26.64 9.68 -40.39
C PRO A 42 25.76 8.78 -41.27
N THR A 43 24.99 7.88 -40.65
CA THR A 43 23.93 7.16 -41.37
C THR A 43 23.10 8.18 -42.15
N VAL A 44 22.67 7.85 -43.37
CA VAL A 44 21.90 8.77 -44.24
C VAL A 44 20.77 9.49 -43.49
N LEU A 45 20.20 8.81 -42.49
CA LEU A 45 19.22 9.32 -41.53
C LEU A 45 19.72 10.46 -40.64
N SER A 46 20.92 10.35 -40.05
CA SER A 46 21.51 11.42 -39.23
C SER A 46 21.98 12.62 -40.06
N TRP A 47 22.36 12.40 -41.31
CA TRP A 47 22.62 13.50 -42.26
C TRP A 47 21.34 14.23 -42.68
N LEU A 48 20.25 13.51 -42.93
CA LEU A 48 18.93 14.10 -43.20
C LEU A 48 18.42 14.91 -41.99
N ASP A 49 18.58 14.38 -40.77
CA ASP A 49 18.21 15.10 -39.55
C ASP A 49 19.05 16.37 -39.34
N SER A 50 20.36 16.34 -39.64
CA SER A 50 21.19 17.56 -39.56
C SER A 50 20.81 18.58 -40.63
N TYR A 51 20.48 18.12 -41.85
CA TYR A 51 20.06 18.98 -42.94
C TYR A 51 18.72 19.66 -42.67
N VAL A 52 17.74 18.93 -42.12
CA VAL A 52 16.44 19.49 -41.73
C VAL A 52 16.59 20.49 -40.59
N ARG A 53 17.43 20.21 -39.58
CA ARG A 53 17.71 21.18 -38.52
C ARG A 53 18.44 22.43 -39.01
N ALA A 54 19.38 22.29 -39.95
CA ALA A 54 20.06 23.42 -40.57
C ALA A 54 19.09 24.27 -41.40
N ALA A 55 18.21 23.62 -42.17
CA ALA A 55 17.16 24.32 -42.93
C ALA A 55 16.13 25.02 -42.03
N GLU A 56 15.80 24.43 -40.87
CA GLU A 56 14.94 25.08 -39.86
C GLU A 56 15.64 26.24 -39.14
N ALA A 57 16.97 26.19 -38.99
CA ALA A 57 17.77 27.24 -38.37
C ALA A 57 18.01 28.42 -39.31
N GLU A 58 18.33 28.17 -40.58
CA GLU A 58 18.48 29.23 -41.61
C GLU A 58 17.14 29.90 -41.95
N ALA A 59 16.02 29.21 -41.76
CA ALA A 59 14.69 29.80 -41.89
C ALA A 59 14.28 30.70 -40.70
N ASP A 60 15.08 30.74 -39.61
CA ASP A 60 14.80 31.52 -38.39
C ASP A 60 15.54 32.88 -38.35
N ASP A 61 16.37 33.18 -39.38
CA ASP A 61 17.17 34.41 -39.49
C ASP A 61 16.50 35.53 -40.32
N ASP A 62 15.43 35.24 -41.07
CA ASP A 62 14.65 36.27 -41.78
C ASP A 62 13.52 36.85 -40.89
N GLU A 63 13.86 37.90 -40.16
CA GLU A 63 13.07 39.11 -39.90
C GLU A 63 11.51 39.06 -40.00
N TRP A 64 10.84 38.20 -39.23
CA TRP A 64 9.56 38.52 -38.59
C TRP A 64 9.25 37.47 -37.52
N ARG A 65 9.57 37.73 -36.25
CA ARG A 65 9.01 36.95 -35.15
C ARG A 65 7.62 37.54 -34.84
N PRO A 66 6.49 36.93 -35.25
CA PRO A 66 5.26 37.19 -34.53
C PRO A 66 5.60 36.80 -33.10
N ARG A 67 5.63 37.78 -32.19
CA ARG A 67 5.73 37.61 -30.74
C ARG A 67 5.08 36.27 -30.44
N ARG A 68 5.88 35.20 -30.21
CA ARG A 68 5.32 33.85 -30.05
C ARG A 68 4.32 34.05 -28.97
N ARG A 69 3.02 34.03 -29.32
CA ARG A 69 1.98 33.99 -28.33
C ARG A 69 2.38 32.74 -27.59
N THR A 70 2.89 32.89 -26.38
CA THR A 70 2.74 31.90 -25.34
C THR A 70 1.24 31.76 -25.24
N VAL A 71 0.65 31.02 -26.19
CA VAL A 71 -0.68 30.48 -26.04
C VAL A 71 -0.53 29.77 -24.73
N PRO A 72 -1.21 30.20 -23.65
CA PRO A 72 -1.19 29.46 -22.42
C PRO A 72 -1.64 28.07 -22.83
N ARG A 73 -0.69 27.14 -22.88
CA ARG A 73 -0.93 25.79 -23.34
C ARG A 73 -1.80 25.25 -22.22
N SER A 74 -3.12 25.25 -22.46
CA SER A 74 -4.08 24.88 -21.44
C SER A 74 -3.69 23.48 -21.01
N SER A 75 -3.16 23.34 -19.80
CA SER A 75 -2.83 22.04 -19.25
C SER A 75 -4.08 21.19 -19.39
N PRO A 76 -4.01 20.01 -20.02
CA PRO A 76 -5.20 19.19 -20.20
C PRO A 76 -5.90 19.02 -18.85
N GLY A 77 -7.20 19.27 -18.78
CA GLY A 77 -7.97 19.03 -17.55
C GLY A 77 -8.06 17.54 -17.22
N PHE A 78 -8.80 17.18 -16.17
CA PHE A 78 -9.02 15.79 -15.76
C PHE A 78 -9.33 14.84 -16.94
N VAL A 79 -10.32 15.21 -17.77
CA VAL A 79 -10.75 14.41 -18.93
C VAL A 79 -9.63 14.26 -19.96
N GLY A 80 -8.87 15.32 -20.20
CA GLY A 80 -7.72 15.29 -21.11
C GLY A 80 -6.63 14.36 -20.59
N HIS A 81 -6.30 14.44 -19.30
CA HIS A 81 -5.34 13.54 -18.67
C HIS A 81 -5.79 12.08 -18.72
N LEU A 82 -7.07 11.80 -18.47
CA LEU A 82 -7.63 10.46 -18.55
C LEU A 82 -7.56 9.90 -19.98
N LEU A 83 -8.05 10.66 -20.96
CA LEU A 83 -8.08 10.25 -22.37
C LEU A 83 -6.67 9.97 -22.90
N TRP A 84 -5.73 10.89 -22.66
CA TRP A 84 -4.34 10.70 -23.11
C TRP A 84 -3.64 9.55 -22.38
N SER A 85 -3.94 9.31 -21.11
CA SER A 85 -3.35 8.19 -20.38
C SER A 85 -3.89 6.84 -20.87
N MET A 86 -5.19 6.75 -21.17
CA MET A 86 -5.81 5.56 -21.77
C MET A 86 -5.24 5.29 -23.17
N LEU A 87 -5.15 6.32 -24.01
CA LEU A 87 -4.61 6.21 -25.36
C LEU A 87 -3.12 5.84 -25.34
N GLY A 88 -2.35 6.44 -24.43
CA GLY A 88 -0.91 6.17 -24.29
C GLY A 88 -0.61 4.74 -23.84
N LEU A 89 -1.46 4.15 -22.98
CA LEU A 89 -1.32 2.75 -22.59
C LEU A 89 -1.80 1.80 -23.69
N ALA A 90 -2.96 2.07 -24.31
CA ALA A 90 -3.53 1.23 -25.37
C ALA A 90 -2.64 1.19 -26.63
N ALA A 91 -2.10 2.34 -27.03
CA ALA A 91 -1.19 2.46 -28.17
C ALA A 91 0.28 2.24 -27.78
N SER A 92 0.60 1.89 -26.53
CA SER A 92 1.99 1.71 -26.06
C SER A 92 2.87 0.81 -26.95
N PRO A 93 2.43 -0.38 -27.44
CA PRO A 93 3.29 -1.21 -28.28
C PRO A 93 3.64 -0.52 -29.61
N LEU A 94 2.67 0.20 -30.21
CA LEU A 94 2.85 0.90 -31.47
C LEU A 94 3.71 2.16 -31.30
N ILE A 95 3.49 2.92 -30.23
CA ILE A 95 4.29 4.11 -29.89
C ILE A 95 5.74 3.72 -29.62
N LEU A 96 5.98 2.65 -28.86
CA LEU A 96 7.34 2.22 -28.53
C LEU A 96 8.04 1.59 -29.74
N LEU A 97 7.37 0.80 -30.57
CA LEU A 97 7.99 0.22 -31.76
C LEU A 97 8.26 1.25 -32.86
N ILE A 98 7.32 2.15 -33.12
CA ILE A 98 7.39 3.07 -34.26
C ILE A 98 8.04 4.39 -33.88
N CYS A 99 7.76 4.96 -32.71
CA CYS A 99 8.20 6.31 -32.38
C CYS A 99 9.49 6.37 -31.55
N SER A 100 9.85 5.30 -30.82
CA SER A 100 11.10 5.29 -30.05
C SER A 100 12.40 5.41 -30.87
N PRO A 101 12.54 4.83 -32.08
CA PRO A 101 13.81 4.84 -32.80
C PRO A 101 14.08 6.16 -33.54
N PHE A 102 13.08 7.03 -33.75
CA PHE A 102 13.28 8.28 -34.50
C PHE A 102 13.49 9.48 -33.58
N GLN A 103 14.63 10.16 -33.72
CA GLN A 103 14.96 11.37 -32.95
C GLN A 103 13.97 12.52 -33.17
N ARG A 104 13.25 12.53 -34.31
CA ARG A 104 12.17 13.49 -34.61
C ARG A 104 11.07 13.54 -33.55
N PHE A 105 10.84 12.45 -32.81
CA PHE A 105 9.83 12.41 -31.76
C PHE A 105 10.33 12.89 -30.39
N TYR A 106 11.59 13.33 -30.29
CA TYR A 106 12.18 13.85 -29.07
C TYR A 106 12.22 15.39 -29.14
N GLY A 107 11.60 16.05 -28.18
CA GLY A 107 11.56 17.52 -28.14
C GLY A 107 10.60 18.04 -27.07
N PRO A 108 10.84 19.23 -26.51
CA PRO A 108 9.97 19.81 -25.50
C PRO A 108 8.57 20.07 -26.07
N GLY A 109 7.55 19.39 -25.53
CA GLY A 109 6.15 19.55 -25.94
C GLY A 109 5.78 18.88 -27.26
N SER A 110 6.59 17.91 -27.74
CA SER A 110 6.24 17.08 -28.91
C SER A 110 5.17 16.03 -28.59
N TRP A 111 5.05 15.62 -27.32
CA TRP A 111 4.04 14.66 -26.87
C TRP A 111 3.00 15.30 -25.94
N PRO A 112 1.74 14.81 -25.98
CA PRO A 112 0.72 15.19 -25.02
C PRO A 112 1.17 14.90 -23.58
N LEU A 113 0.55 15.58 -22.62
CA LEU A 113 0.92 15.57 -21.20
C LEU A 113 2.31 16.20 -20.90
N ASP A 114 2.78 17.11 -21.76
CA ASP A 114 4.07 17.81 -21.62
C ASP A 114 5.27 16.86 -21.52
N CYS A 115 5.23 15.76 -22.27
CA CYS A 115 6.33 14.80 -22.33
C CYS A 115 7.29 15.15 -23.47
N ALA A 116 8.59 14.95 -23.23
CA ALA A 116 9.64 15.21 -24.22
C ALA A 116 10.02 13.97 -25.06
N SER A 117 9.55 12.79 -24.66
CA SER A 117 9.89 11.52 -25.32
C SER A 117 8.70 10.55 -25.34
N PRO A 118 8.63 9.64 -26.33
CA PRO A 118 7.59 8.62 -26.42
C PRO A 118 7.59 7.69 -25.19
N PHE A 119 8.77 7.31 -24.71
CA PHE A 119 8.91 6.54 -23.48
C PHE A 119 8.39 7.31 -22.25
N GLY A 120 8.69 8.61 -22.18
CA GLY A 120 8.19 9.48 -21.13
C GLY A 120 6.65 9.56 -21.13
N PHE A 121 6.04 9.62 -22.30
CA PHE A 121 4.58 9.59 -22.48
C PHE A 121 3.95 8.28 -21.99
N VAL A 122 4.47 7.13 -22.42
CA VAL A 122 3.96 5.81 -21.98
C VAL A 122 4.13 5.64 -20.47
N ARG A 123 5.30 5.98 -19.93
CA ARG A 123 5.57 5.92 -18.48
C ARG A 123 4.61 6.82 -17.70
N LYS A 124 4.39 8.06 -18.14
CA LYS A 124 3.48 9.01 -17.47
C LYS A 124 2.03 8.53 -17.53
N SER A 125 1.63 7.95 -18.66
CA SER A 125 0.31 7.34 -18.86
C SER A 125 0.07 6.15 -17.92
N ALA A 126 1.04 5.24 -17.82
CA ALA A 126 0.98 4.10 -16.91
C ALA A 126 0.90 4.53 -15.44
N LEU A 127 1.74 5.50 -15.03
CA LEU A 127 1.72 6.03 -13.66
C LEU A 127 0.39 6.70 -13.32
N ASN A 128 -0.19 7.46 -14.26
CA ASN A 128 -1.49 8.09 -14.10
C ASN A 128 -2.60 7.06 -13.87
N LEU A 129 -2.66 6.00 -14.70
CA LEU A 129 -3.67 4.94 -14.56
C LEU A 129 -3.47 4.12 -13.29
N LEU A 130 -2.23 3.82 -12.91
CA LEU A 130 -1.92 3.14 -11.66
C LEU A 130 -2.33 3.98 -10.45
N THR A 131 -2.09 5.29 -10.49
CA THR A 131 -2.52 6.22 -9.44
C THR A 131 -4.04 6.28 -9.33
N LEU A 132 -4.74 6.33 -10.47
CA LEU A 132 -6.20 6.32 -10.50
C LEU A 132 -6.75 5.01 -9.92
N ALA A 133 -6.20 3.85 -10.31
CA ALA A 133 -6.59 2.55 -9.77
C ALA A 133 -6.37 2.48 -8.25
N LEU A 134 -5.24 3.00 -7.76
CA LEU A 134 -4.95 3.07 -6.33
C LEU A 134 -5.94 3.96 -5.57
N LEU A 135 -6.31 5.11 -6.13
CA LEU A 135 -7.30 6.01 -5.53
C LEU A 135 -8.70 5.39 -5.50
N LEU A 136 -9.11 4.69 -6.56
CA LEU A 136 -10.37 3.95 -6.57
C LEU A 136 -10.39 2.82 -5.54
N LEU A 137 -9.26 2.13 -5.37
CA LEU A 137 -9.08 1.13 -4.32
C LEU A 137 -9.19 1.74 -2.92
N LEU A 138 -8.59 2.92 -2.70
CA LEU A 138 -8.72 3.65 -1.45
C LEU A 138 -10.17 4.11 -1.18
N VAL A 139 -10.91 4.54 -2.21
CA VAL A 139 -12.33 4.87 -2.09
C VAL A 139 -13.14 3.65 -1.70
N TYR A 140 -12.88 2.50 -2.32
CA TYR A 140 -13.52 1.23 -1.96
C TYR A 140 -13.23 0.86 -0.49
N VAL A 141 -11.96 0.82 -0.10
CA VAL A 141 -11.55 0.45 1.26
C VAL A 141 -12.08 1.45 2.29
N HIS A 142 -12.15 2.75 1.97
CA HIS A 142 -12.73 3.74 2.87
C HIS A 142 -14.23 3.54 3.07
N LEU A 143 -14.93 3.00 2.06
CA LEU A 143 -16.35 2.70 2.11
C LEU A 143 -16.66 1.38 2.84
N THR A 144 -15.94 0.31 2.52
CA THR A 144 -16.22 -1.04 3.03
C THR A 144 -15.40 -1.43 4.24
N GLN A 145 -14.32 -0.69 4.55
CA GLN A 145 -13.28 -1.05 5.52
C GLN A 145 -12.54 -2.37 5.22
N GLU A 146 -12.77 -2.95 4.04
CA GLU A 146 -12.22 -4.25 3.62
C GLU A 146 -11.51 -4.14 2.27
N TRP A 147 -10.56 -5.04 2.02
CA TRP A 147 -9.91 -5.15 0.72
C TRP A 147 -10.80 -5.92 -0.26
N PRO A 148 -10.92 -5.49 -1.53
CA PRO A 148 -11.76 -6.18 -2.49
C PRO A 148 -11.22 -7.58 -2.77
N SER A 149 -12.11 -8.57 -2.81
CA SER A 149 -11.72 -9.93 -3.17
C SER A 149 -11.59 -10.02 -4.70
N LEU A 150 -10.35 -10.22 -5.18
CA LEU A 150 -10.08 -10.33 -6.62
C LEU A 150 -10.73 -11.56 -7.26
N SER A 151 -11.01 -12.60 -6.47
CA SER A 151 -11.69 -13.82 -6.92
C SER A 151 -13.19 -13.61 -7.15
N ASN A 152 -13.85 -12.76 -6.36
CA ASN A 152 -15.29 -12.53 -6.37
C ASN A 152 -15.60 -11.03 -6.46
N LEU A 153 -15.29 -10.44 -7.62
CA LEU A 153 -15.65 -9.06 -7.96
C LEU A 153 -17.15 -8.74 -7.81
N PRO A 154 -18.13 -9.59 -8.20
CA PRO A 154 -19.54 -9.23 -8.04
C PRO A 154 -19.94 -9.09 -6.57
N ALA A 155 -19.47 -9.99 -5.68
CA ALA A 155 -19.73 -9.89 -4.25
C ALA A 155 -19.12 -8.63 -3.62
N SER A 156 -17.92 -8.25 -4.08
CA SER A 156 -17.26 -7.01 -3.65
C SER A 156 -18.06 -5.77 -4.08
N LEU A 157 -18.65 -5.80 -5.29
CA LEU A 157 -19.52 -4.72 -5.77
C LEU A 157 -20.82 -4.62 -4.97
N GLU A 158 -21.46 -5.75 -4.65
CA GLU A 158 -22.67 -5.80 -3.81
C GLU A 158 -22.40 -5.23 -2.41
N LEU A 159 -21.26 -5.58 -1.81
CA LEU A 159 -20.84 -5.04 -0.52
C LEU A 159 -20.62 -3.51 -0.58
N ALA A 160 -19.99 -3.01 -1.65
CA ALA A 160 -19.83 -1.57 -1.87
C ALA A 160 -21.19 -0.85 -2.03
N GLN A 161 -22.14 -1.47 -2.73
CA GLN A 161 -23.48 -0.91 -2.87
C GLN A 161 -24.24 -0.87 -1.54
N ALA A 162 -24.20 -1.95 -0.75
CA ALA A 162 -24.84 -2.02 0.56
C ALA A 162 -24.23 -1.03 1.57
N SER A 163 -22.91 -0.91 1.60
CA SER A 163 -22.23 0.07 2.47
C SER A 163 -22.52 1.52 2.06
N ALA A 164 -22.64 1.80 0.75
CA ALA A 164 -23.06 3.11 0.27
C ALA A 164 -24.49 3.48 0.68
N THR A 165 -25.44 2.52 0.67
CA THR A 165 -26.81 2.79 1.13
C THR A 165 -26.86 3.05 2.62
N VAL A 166 -26.14 2.26 3.43
CA VAL A 166 -26.06 2.48 4.89
C VAL A 166 -25.48 3.85 5.21
N LEU A 167 -24.37 4.23 4.54
CA LEU A 167 -23.77 5.55 4.74
C LEU A 167 -24.74 6.67 4.36
N ARG A 168 -25.46 6.53 3.24
CA ARG A 168 -26.46 7.50 2.83
C ARG A 168 -27.53 7.69 3.90
N ASP A 169 -28.05 6.60 4.45
CA ASP A 169 -29.11 6.65 5.46
C ASP A 169 -28.62 7.30 6.76
N GLN A 170 -27.39 6.97 7.20
CA GLN A 170 -26.74 7.59 8.35
C GLN A 170 -26.52 9.10 8.14
N VAL A 171 -26.07 9.51 6.96
CA VAL A 171 -25.85 10.92 6.63
C VAL A 171 -27.16 11.69 6.61
N VAL A 172 -28.23 11.13 6.04
CA VAL A 172 -29.55 11.78 6.03
C VAL A 172 -30.11 11.91 7.45
N ALA A 173 -29.96 10.88 8.28
CA ALA A 173 -30.37 10.94 9.69
C ALA A 173 -29.60 12.01 10.47
N CYS A 174 -28.28 12.12 10.25
CA CYS A 174 -27.42 13.09 10.91
C CYS A 174 -27.48 14.51 10.33
N ALA A 175 -28.00 14.70 9.11
CA ALA A 175 -28.10 16.01 8.47
C ALA A 175 -28.95 17.01 9.29
N HIS A 176 -29.92 16.51 10.07
CA HIS A 176 -30.75 17.33 10.94
C HIS A 176 -30.11 17.66 12.30
N CYS A 177 -29.02 16.98 12.67
CA CYS A 177 -28.32 17.16 13.95
C CYS A 177 -27.17 18.17 13.87
N VAL A 178 -26.81 18.63 12.67
CA VAL A 178 -25.76 19.65 12.48
C VAL A 178 -26.36 21.03 12.70
N ARG A 179 -26.05 21.65 13.84
CA ARG A 179 -26.42 23.04 14.11
C ARG A 179 -25.19 23.93 13.98
N LEU A 180 -25.29 24.91 13.10
CA LEU A 180 -24.33 26.01 13.01
C LEU A 180 -24.70 27.04 14.07
N HIS A 181 -23.72 27.46 14.87
CA HIS A 181 -23.94 28.53 15.83
C HIS A 181 -24.23 29.84 15.08
N GLU A 182 -25.22 30.62 15.54
CA GLU A 182 -25.66 31.85 14.84
C GLU A 182 -24.54 32.91 14.70
N GLN A 183 -23.51 32.81 15.56
CA GLN A 183 -22.32 33.67 15.57
C GLN A 183 -21.05 32.96 15.05
N PHE A 184 -21.21 32.08 14.06
CA PHE A 184 -20.09 31.29 13.49
C PHE A 184 -18.85 32.12 13.14
N LEU A 185 -19.04 33.31 12.55
CA LEU A 185 -17.96 34.21 12.15
C LEU A 185 -17.19 34.79 13.35
N ASP A 186 -17.90 35.15 14.43
CA ASP A 186 -17.28 35.73 15.62
C ASP A 186 -16.53 34.67 16.43
N VAL A 187 -17.11 33.47 16.56
CA VAL A 187 -16.48 32.33 17.25
C VAL A 187 -15.26 31.84 16.49
N THR A 188 -15.32 31.75 15.16
CA THR A 188 -14.15 31.34 14.35
C THR A 188 -13.04 32.38 14.36
N GLN A 189 -13.37 33.68 14.35
CA GLN A 189 -12.37 34.74 14.54
C GLN A 189 -11.74 34.71 15.94
N HIS A 190 -12.53 34.43 16.98
CA HIS A 190 -12.02 34.32 18.34
C HIS A 190 -11.05 33.13 18.49
N ILE A 191 -11.39 31.98 17.91
CA ILE A 191 -10.51 30.80 17.85
C ILE A 191 -9.20 31.11 17.11
N LEU A 192 -9.29 31.73 15.93
CA LEU A 192 -8.12 32.14 15.15
C LEU A 192 -7.24 33.12 15.93
N ALA A 193 -7.84 34.07 16.63
CA ALA A 193 -7.12 35.04 17.47
C ALA A 193 -6.39 34.34 18.63
N THR A 194 -7.03 33.38 19.32
CA THR A 194 -6.38 32.59 20.39
C THR A 194 -5.25 31.69 19.87
N ILE A 195 -5.38 31.09 18.68
CA ILE A 195 -4.31 30.29 18.05
C ILE A 195 -3.12 31.19 17.67
N VAL A 196 -3.38 32.36 17.08
CA VAL A 196 -2.33 33.32 16.71
C VAL A 196 -1.66 33.92 17.95
N ALA A 197 -2.41 34.11 19.04
CA ALA A 197 -1.88 34.58 20.32
C ALA A 197 -1.10 33.49 21.10
N ALA A 198 -1.13 32.23 20.65
CA ALA A 198 -0.52 31.07 21.32
C ALA A 198 -0.93 30.94 22.80
N ASP A 199 -2.16 31.34 23.13
CA ASP A 199 -2.68 31.29 24.50
C ASP A 199 -3.22 29.89 24.81
N HIS A 200 -2.34 29.06 25.37
CA HIS A 200 -2.62 27.65 25.63
C HIS A 200 -3.66 27.41 26.73
N ASP A 201 -3.88 28.38 27.61
CA ASP A 201 -4.82 28.26 28.74
C ASP A 201 -6.27 28.56 28.32
N ALA A 202 -6.47 29.22 27.17
CA ALA A 202 -7.79 29.57 26.64
C ALA A 202 -8.44 28.46 25.78
N PHE A 203 -7.67 27.45 25.34
CA PHE A 203 -8.19 26.36 24.50
C PHE A 203 -9.34 25.54 25.11
N PRO A 204 -9.31 25.14 26.40
CA PRO A 204 -10.37 24.31 26.97
C PRO A 204 -11.70 25.06 27.18
N SER A 205 -11.72 26.39 27.13
CA SER A 205 -12.94 27.21 27.22
C SER A 205 -13.53 27.61 25.87
N LEU A 206 -12.91 27.22 24.75
CA LEU A 206 -13.43 27.53 23.42
C LEU A 206 -14.62 26.63 23.11
N GLU A 207 -15.80 27.23 22.98
CA GLU A 207 -16.96 26.53 22.45
C GLU A 207 -16.72 26.25 20.95
N PRO A 208 -16.91 24.98 20.50
CA PRO A 208 -16.74 24.66 19.10
C PRO A 208 -17.81 25.39 18.27
N PRO A 209 -17.44 25.97 17.10
CA PRO A 209 -18.36 26.74 16.26
C PRO A 209 -19.46 25.85 15.62
N LEU A 210 -19.31 24.54 15.74
CA LEU A 210 -20.23 23.51 15.32
C LEU A 210 -20.54 22.64 16.53
N SER A 211 -21.81 22.64 16.96
CA SER A 211 -22.31 21.65 17.92
C SER A 211 -22.83 20.45 17.12
N MET A 212 -22.20 19.29 17.30
CA MET A 212 -22.65 18.02 16.73
C MET A 212 -22.86 17.01 17.86
N ASP A 213 -23.92 16.22 17.74
CA ASP A 213 -24.14 15.06 18.59
C ASP A 213 -22.97 14.06 18.40
N PRO A 214 -22.42 13.44 19.47
CA PRO A 214 -21.24 12.59 19.34
C PRO A 214 -21.49 11.39 18.42
N ASP A 215 -22.74 10.92 18.33
CA ASP A 215 -23.17 9.83 17.46
C ASP A 215 -23.08 10.17 15.96
N CYS A 216 -23.07 11.45 15.60
CA CYS A 216 -22.98 11.93 14.21
C CYS A 216 -21.56 12.28 13.75
N THR A 217 -20.56 12.21 14.64
CA THR A 217 -19.16 12.53 14.30
C THR A 217 -18.55 11.56 13.29
N GLY A 218 -18.87 10.26 13.41
CA GLY A 218 -18.38 9.21 12.51
C GLY A 218 -18.77 9.40 11.04
N PRO A 219 -20.07 9.48 10.72
CA PRO A 219 -20.54 9.70 9.35
C PRO A 219 -20.02 10.99 8.71
N VAL A 220 -19.91 12.07 9.50
CA VAL A 220 -19.34 13.35 9.03
C VAL A 220 -17.87 13.21 8.67
N LEU A 221 -17.08 12.53 9.52
CA LEU A 221 -15.67 12.26 9.24
C LEU A 221 -15.51 11.40 7.98
N GLN A 222 -16.40 10.42 7.78
CA GLN A 222 -16.42 9.61 6.56
C GLN A 222 -16.69 10.46 5.32
N LEU A 223 -17.66 11.39 5.35
CA LEU A 223 -17.94 12.33 4.27
C LEU A 223 -16.76 13.25 3.95
N VAL A 224 -16.11 13.81 4.97
CA VAL A 224 -14.89 14.62 4.79
C VAL A 224 -13.80 13.79 4.13
N GLY A 225 -13.64 12.53 4.54
CA GLY A 225 -12.74 11.57 3.91
C GLY A 225 -13.05 11.34 2.43
N PHE A 226 -14.34 11.15 2.07
CA PHE A 226 -14.76 11.01 0.67
C PHE A 226 -14.52 12.27 -0.15
N ALA A 227 -14.80 13.45 0.40
CA ALA A 227 -14.52 14.72 -0.26
C ALA A 227 -13.02 14.88 -0.55
N GLY A 228 -12.16 14.53 0.43
CA GLY A 228 -10.71 14.50 0.25
C GLY A 228 -10.27 13.52 -0.84
N LEU A 229 -10.79 12.29 -0.84
CA LEU A 229 -10.48 11.29 -1.86
C LEU A 229 -10.97 11.70 -3.25
N LEU A 230 -12.15 12.30 -3.35
CA LEU A 230 -12.70 12.83 -4.60
C LEU A 230 -11.78 13.92 -5.19
N LEU A 231 -11.28 14.84 -4.35
CA LEU A 231 -10.30 15.83 -4.77
C LEU A 231 -9.01 15.16 -5.29
N LEU A 232 -8.50 14.15 -4.59
CA LEU A 232 -7.32 13.40 -5.05
C LEU A 232 -7.57 12.71 -6.40
N VAL A 233 -8.76 12.16 -6.62
CA VAL A 233 -9.18 11.56 -7.90
C VAL A 233 -9.23 12.61 -9.01
N LEU A 234 -9.81 13.78 -8.76
CA LEU A 234 -9.86 14.86 -9.75
C LEU A 234 -8.46 15.37 -10.13
N TYR A 235 -7.51 15.34 -9.19
CA TYR A 235 -6.13 15.79 -9.38
C TYR A 235 -5.11 14.63 -9.48
N PHE A 236 -5.53 13.42 -9.88
CA PHE A 236 -4.70 12.21 -9.90
C PHE A 236 -3.41 12.31 -10.75
N TYR A 237 -3.39 13.25 -11.69
CA TYR A 237 -2.27 13.48 -12.61
C TYR A 237 -1.12 14.27 -11.98
N THR A 238 -1.33 14.87 -10.81
CA THR A 238 -0.32 15.68 -10.12
C THR A 238 0.67 14.80 -9.32
N THR A 239 1.89 15.29 -9.11
CA THR A 239 2.89 14.54 -8.34
C THR A 239 2.53 14.48 -6.86
N THR A 240 1.87 15.53 -6.35
CA THR A 240 1.43 15.62 -4.95
C THR A 240 0.40 14.56 -4.62
N THR A 241 -0.61 14.33 -5.48
CA THR A 241 -1.62 13.28 -5.25
C THR A 241 -1.02 11.89 -5.21
N ARG A 242 0.00 11.62 -6.03
CA ARG A 242 0.72 10.33 -6.01
C ARG A 242 1.40 10.07 -4.67
N VAL A 243 2.13 11.07 -4.15
CA VAL A 243 2.81 10.97 -2.86
C VAL A 243 1.78 10.82 -1.73
N LEU A 244 0.70 11.61 -1.76
CA LEU A 244 -0.39 11.53 -0.79
C LEU A 244 -1.08 10.17 -0.80
N ALA A 245 -1.41 9.64 -1.97
CA ALA A 245 -2.03 8.32 -2.11
C ALA A 245 -1.12 7.22 -1.54
N LEU A 246 0.18 7.24 -1.85
CA LEU A 246 1.15 6.29 -1.29
C LEU A 246 1.25 6.41 0.23
N LEU A 247 1.30 7.64 0.76
CA LEU A 247 1.37 7.87 2.20
C LEU A 247 0.12 7.35 2.92
N VAL A 248 -1.07 7.59 2.37
CA VAL A 248 -2.33 7.06 2.92
C VAL A 248 -2.34 5.53 2.93
N VAL A 249 -1.87 4.90 1.85
CA VAL A 249 -1.76 3.43 1.77
C VAL A 249 -0.81 2.90 2.83
N VAL A 250 0.40 3.48 2.95
CA VAL A 250 1.40 3.06 3.95
C VAL A 250 0.88 3.26 5.38
N LEU A 251 0.21 4.38 5.65
CA LEU A 251 -0.38 4.64 6.96
C LEU A 251 -1.47 3.62 7.29
N ARG A 252 -2.37 3.33 6.35
CA ARG A 252 -3.42 2.33 6.54
C ARG A 252 -2.85 0.94 6.76
N THR A 253 -1.92 0.48 5.91
CA THR A 253 -1.33 -0.86 6.03
C THR A 253 -0.51 -1.00 7.31
N SER A 254 0.20 0.04 7.73
CA SER A 254 0.95 0.02 9.00
C SER A 254 0.03 -0.01 10.23
N MET A 255 -1.10 0.72 10.22
CA MET A 255 -2.09 0.66 11.28
C MET A 255 -2.74 -0.73 11.36
N VAL A 256 -3.15 -1.31 10.22
CA VAL A 256 -3.71 -2.66 10.17
C VAL A 256 -2.67 -3.69 10.62
N ALA A 257 -1.41 -3.58 10.18
CA ALA A 257 -0.35 -4.49 10.60
C ALA A 257 -0.08 -4.41 12.11
N ARG A 258 -0.16 -3.22 12.71
CA ARG A 258 -0.08 -3.05 14.18
C ARG A 258 -1.25 -3.71 14.88
N LEU A 259 -2.47 -3.47 14.40
CA LEU A 259 -3.67 -4.09 14.96
C LEU A 259 -3.57 -5.62 14.86
N VAL A 260 -3.19 -6.15 13.71
CA VAL A 260 -3.01 -7.59 13.50
C VAL A 260 -1.89 -8.14 14.37
N ALA A 261 -0.78 -7.41 14.55
CA ALA A 261 0.28 -7.82 15.47
C ALA A 261 -0.20 -7.85 16.92
N GLU A 262 -0.99 -6.86 17.33
CA GLU A 262 -1.57 -6.75 18.67
C GLU A 262 -2.61 -7.86 18.94
N TYR A 263 -3.50 -8.12 17.98
CA TYR A 263 -4.44 -9.25 18.01
C TYR A 263 -3.74 -10.61 17.93
N ALA A 264 -2.63 -10.73 17.20
CA ALA A 264 -1.84 -11.96 17.16
C ALA A 264 -1.10 -12.20 18.49
N THR A 265 -0.68 -11.14 19.18
CA THR A 265 -0.09 -11.26 20.52
C THR A 265 -1.10 -11.63 21.60
N LEU A 266 -2.36 -11.21 21.47
CA LEU A 266 -3.47 -11.49 22.41
C LEU A 266 -4.02 -12.94 22.34
N GLN A 267 -3.36 -13.85 21.61
CA GLN A 267 -3.82 -15.23 21.50
C GLN A 267 -3.29 -16.06 22.68
N PRO A 268 -4.17 -16.71 23.46
CA PRO A 268 -3.75 -17.47 24.63
C PRO A 268 -2.82 -18.59 24.21
N ARG A 269 -1.68 -18.71 24.90
CA ARG A 269 -0.66 -19.71 24.59
C ARG A 269 -0.12 -20.37 25.86
N ILE A 270 -0.26 -21.68 25.96
CA ILE A 270 0.44 -22.46 27.01
C ILE A 270 1.87 -22.71 26.55
N VAL A 271 2.84 -22.32 27.39
CA VAL A 271 4.29 -22.45 27.11
C VAL A 271 4.89 -23.63 27.88
N ARG A 272 4.47 -23.83 29.13
CA ARG A 272 5.00 -24.88 29.99
C ARG A 272 3.96 -25.34 31.02
N ILE A 273 4.07 -26.60 31.42
CA ILE A 273 3.34 -27.19 32.55
C ILE A 273 4.33 -27.78 33.56
N ASP A 274 3.96 -27.75 34.83
CA ASP A 274 4.74 -28.35 35.92
C ASP A 274 3.78 -29.00 36.95
N PRO A 275 3.97 -30.29 37.31
CA PRO A 275 4.95 -31.23 36.78
C PRO A 275 4.69 -31.68 35.33
N THR A 276 5.73 -32.24 34.68
CA THR A 276 5.65 -32.77 33.29
C THR A 276 5.09 -34.19 33.21
N TYR A 277 4.79 -34.79 34.36
CA TYR A 277 4.17 -36.11 34.46
C TYR A 277 3.07 -36.10 35.52
N ALA A 278 2.12 -37.01 35.38
CA ALA A 278 1.07 -37.27 36.36
C ALA A 278 1.02 -38.76 36.70
N LEU A 279 0.53 -39.08 37.89
CA LEU A 279 0.25 -40.44 38.31
C LEU A 279 -1.17 -40.83 37.90
N LEU A 280 -1.35 -42.10 37.55
CA LEU A 280 -2.64 -42.67 37.20
C LEU A 280 -3.60 -42.62 38.41
N ASP A 281 -4.82 -42.16 38.18
CA ASP A 281 -5.91 -42.04 39.18
C ASP A 281 -5.57 -41.17 40.41
N GLU A 282 -4.57 -40.30 40.30
CA GLU A 282 -4.21 -39.34 41.35
C GLU A 282 -4.66 -37.92 40.96
N GLU A 283 -5.21 -37.20 41.92
CA GLU A 283 -5.53 -35.78 41.75
C GLU A 283 -4.26 -34.94 41.86
N LEU A 284 -3.99 -34.16 40.81
CA LEU A 284 -2.78 -33.38 40.70
C LEU A 284 -3.10 -31.92 40.38
N VAL A 285 -2.42 -31.02 41.10
CA VAL A 285 -2.40 -29.59 40.81
C VAL A 285 -1.29 -29.34 39.79
N LEU A 286 -1.67 -28.98 38.57
CA LEU A 286 -0.75 -28.63 37.49
C LEU A 286 -0.59 -27.11 37.45
N SER A 287 0.64 -26.63 37.58
CA SER A 287 0.99 -25.24 37.26
C SER A 287 1.07 -25.09 35.75
N VAL A 288 0.27 -24.19 35.18
CA VAL A 288 0.21 -23.92 33.75
C VAL A 288 0.72 -22.51 33.50
N THR A 289 1.89 -22.42 32.88
CA THR A 289 2.54 -21.15 32.53
C THR A 289 2.32 -20.84 31.06
N GLY A 290 1.84 -19.63 30.76
CA GLY A 290 1.54 -19.21 29.41
C GLY A 290 1.40 -17.70 29.27
N VAL A 291 1.07 -17.27 28.05
CA VAL A 291 0.77 -15.88 27.68
C VAL A 291 -0.74 -15.75 27.53
N ASP A 292 -1.30 -14.67 28.08
CA ASP A 292 -2.73 -14.32 28.00
C ASP A 292 -3.70 -15.42 28.44
N LEU A 293 -3.30 -16.19 29.46
CA LEU A 293 -4.18 -17.13 30.16
C LEU A 293 -4.99 -16.38 31.22
N VAL A 294 -6.30 -16.28 31.00
CA VAL A 294 -7.22 -15.55 31.88
C VAL A 294 -7.85 -16.50 32.90
N PRO A 295 -7.96 -16.12 34.20
CA PRO A 295 -8.70 -16.88 35.19
C PRO A 295 -10.16 -17.13 34.77
N GLY A 296 -10.67 -18.33 35.02
CA GLY A 296 -12.01 -18.73 34.58
C GLY A 296 -12.05 -19.39 33.19
N GLY A 297 -10.92 -19.47 32.49
CA GLY A 297 -10.78 -20.32 31.31
C GLY A 297 -10.84 -21.81 31.66
N THR A 298 -10.97 -22.67 30.65
CA THR A 298 -10.99 -24.12 30.81
C THR A 298 -9.79 -24.74 30.10
N VAL A 299 -9.06 -25.60 30.80
CA VAL A 299 -8.01 -26.44 30.21
C VAL A 299 -8.56 -27.85 30.07
N ALA A 300 -8.49 -28.40 28.86
CA ALA A 300 -8.82 -29.78 28.56
C ALA A 300 -7.61 -30.48 27.94
N TRP A 301 -7.66 -31.80 27.86
CA TRP A 301 -6.53 -32.63 27.46
C TRP A 301 -6.94 -33.53 26.32
N ILE A 302 -6.04 -33.72 25.35
CA ILE A 302 -6.24 -34.65 24.23
C ILE A 302 -5.05 -35.61 24.14
N PRO A 303 -5.25 -36.89 23.79
CA PRO A 303 -4.15 -37.81 23.56
C PRO A 303 -3.18 -37.31 22.48
N TYR A 304 -1.89 -37.50 22.69
CA TYR A 304 -0.82 -37.00 21.82
C TYR A 304 -0.85 -37.62 20.42
N TRP A 305 -1.37 -38.83 20.28
CA TRP A 305 -1.49 -39.52 19.00
C TRP A 305 -2.63 -38.97 18.11
N CYS A 306 -3.46 -38.06 18.61
CA CYS A 306 -4.51 -37.41 17.83
C CYS A 306 -3.91 -36.41 16.82
N SER A 307 -4.45 -36.36 15.60
CA SER A 307 -3.92 -35.51 14.53
C SER A 307 -4.17 -34.03 14.78
N ALA A 308 -3.30 -33.16 14.27
CA ALA A 308 -3.45 -31.70 14.42
C ALA A 308 -4.78 -31.14 13.87
N SER A 309 -5.39 -31.84 12.91
CA SER A 309 -6.72 -31.52 12.37
C SER A 309 -7.87 -31.70 13.38
N THR A 310 -7.67 -32.47 14.45
CA THR A 310 -8.68 -32.68 15.51
C THR A 310 -8.66 -31.60 16.60
N PHE A 311 -7.60 -30.81 16.69
CA PHE A 311 -7.43 -29.79 17.74
C PHE A 311 -8.49 -28.67 17.67
N ALA A 312 -8.86 -28.26 16.45
CA ALA A 312 -9.77 -27.14 16.20
C ALA A 312 -11.26 -27.54 16.08
N SER A 313 -11.58 -28.83 16.04
CA SER A 313 -12.96 -29.29 15.82
C SER A 313 -13.69 -29.55 17.14
N THR A 314 -14.95 -29.12 17.20
CA THR A 314 -15.94 -29.46 18.23
C THR A 314 -16.73 -30.72 17.87
N ALA A 315 -16.55 -31.25 16.66
CA ALA A 315 -17.41 -32.25 16.03
C ALA A 315 -16.87 -33.70 16.10
N PHE A 316 -15.67 -33.93 16.63
CA PHE A 316 -15.16 -35.30 16.79
C PHE A 316 -15.62 -35.90 18.11
N GLY A 317 -16.68 -36.71 18.06
CA GLY A 317 -16.98 -37.70 19.08
C GLY A 317 -16.15 -38.97 18.83
N GLY A 318 -15.40 -39.42 19.84
CA GLY A 318 -14.52 -40.59 19.78
C GLY A 318 -13.33 -40.48 20.73
N ASP A 319 -12.32 -41.33 20.55
CA ASP A 319 -11.14 -41.43 21.42
C ASP A 319 -10.26 -40.15 21.45
N CYS A 320 -10.42 -39.25 20.48
CA CYS A 320 -9.76 -37.93 20.42
C CYS A 320 -10.63 -36.77 20.94
N ALA A 321 -11.70 -37.07 21.68
CA ALA A 321 -12.46 -36.04 22.38
C ALA A 321 -11.59 -35.32 23.42
N LYS A 322 -11.89 -34.05 23.67
CA LYS A 322 -11.27 -33.26 24.75
C LYS A 322 -11.73 -33.83 26.09
N GLN A 323 -10.80 -34.39 26.85
CA GLN A 323 -11.03 -35.09 28.11
C GLN A 323 -10.47 -34.28 29.29
N PHE A 324 -10.87 -34.65 30.51
CA PHE A 324 -10.34 -34.09 31.77
C PHE A 324 -10.39 -32.55 31.84
N ALA A 325 -11.47 -31.97 31.33
CA ALA A 325 -11.67 -30.52 31.32
C ALA A 325 -11.77 -29.97 32.75
N SER A 326 -10.98 -28.96 33.04
CA SER A 326 -10.81 -28.39 34.38
C SER A 326 -10.65 -26.87 34.30
N ALA A 327 -11.12 -26.18 35.34
CA ALA A 327 -11.06 -24.73 35.39
C ALA A 327 -9.63 -24.25 35.65
N PHE A 328 -9.19 -23.24 34.89
CA PHE A 328 -7.92 -22.56 35.09
C PHE A 328 -8.12 -21.40 36.07
N ALA A 329 -7.44 -21.48 37.21
CA ALA A 329 -7.48 -20.47 38.25
C ALA A 329 -6.08 -20.21 38.79
N SER A 330 -5.69 -18.94 38.88
CA SER A 330 -4.44 -18.49 39.51
C SER A 330 -3.18 -19.21 39.01
N GLY A 331 -3.10 -19.49 37.70
CA GLY A 331 -1.94 -20.18 37.11
C GLY A 331 -1.94 -21.70 37.30
N THR A 332 -3.01 -22.27 37.85
CA THR A 332 -3.09 -23.70 38.17
C THR A 332 -4.35 -24.35 37.63
N VAL A 333 -4.29 -25.67 37.45
CA VAL A 333 -5.37 -26.54 36.99
C VAL A 333 -5.36 -27.82 37.79
N THR A 334 -6.49 -28.21 38.36
CA THR A 334 -6.65 -29.48 39.10
C THR A 334 -7.28 -30.52 38.19
N THR A 335 -6.60 -31.65 37.99
CA THR A 335 -7.09 -32.71 37.10
C THR A 335 -6.64 -34.09 37.58
N THR A 336 -7.43 -35.12 37.23
CA THR A 336 -7.18 -36.54 37.49
C THR A 336 -7.18 -37.29 36.16
N PHE A 337 -6.13 -38.07 35.86
CA PHE A 337 -6.05 -38.85 34.63
C PHE A 337 -6.31 -40.33 34.90
N SER A 338 -7.29 -40.91 34.22
CA SER A 338 -7.69 -42.32 34.40
C SER A 338 -7.09 -43.30 33.39
N VAL A 339 -6.31 -42.80 32.43
CA VAL A 339 -5.72 -43.63 31.36
C VAL A 339 -4.23 -43.33 31.20
N LEU A 340 -3.43 -44.38 31.01
CA LEU A 340 -1.99 -44.31 30.81
C LEU A 340 -1.64 -43.81 29.41
N GLU A 341 -1.60 -42.50 29.25
CA GLU A 341 -1.27 -41.87 27.97
C GLU A 341 -0.41 -40.62 28.08
N THR A 342 0.08 -40.15 26.92
CA THR A 342 0.66 -38.81 26.81
C THR A 342 -0.41 -37.84 26.33
N TYR A 343 -0.61 -36.74 27.06
CA TYR A 343 -1.63 -35.73 26.76
C TYR A 343 -1.03 -34.40 26.33
N ILE A 344 -1.76 -33.70 25.47
CA ILE A 344 -1.51 -32.32 25.03
C ILE A 344 -2.56 -31.42 25.68
N PRO A 345 -2.17 -30.28 26.28
CA PRO A 345 -3.13 -29.33 26.84
C PRO A 345 -3.81 -28.52 25.74
N CYS A 346 -5.10 -28.29 25.91
CA CYS A 346 -5.93 -27.42 25.11
C CYS A 346 -6.59 -26.37 26.01
N TYR A 347 -6.49 -25.09 25.65
CA TYR A 347 -7.09 -24.00 26.41
C TYR A 347 -8.30 -23.43 25.69
N LYS A 348 -9.33 -23.13 26.46
CA LYS A 348 -10.48 -22.32 26.05
C LYS A 348 -10.58 -21.11 27.00
N PRO A 349 -10.60 -19.87 26.49
CA PRO A 349 -10.80 -18.70 27.33
C PRO A 349 -12.20 -18.72 27.97
N PRO A 350 -12.40 -18.00 29.09
CA PRO A 350 -13.72 -17.88 29.71
C PRO A 350 -14.73 -17.39 28.67
N THR A 351 -15.87 -18.09 28.55
CA THR A 351 -16.92 -17.74 27.61
C THR A 351 -17.55 -16.41 27.98
N ASP A 352 -17.40 -15.40 27.13
CA ASP A 352 -18.36 -14.29 27.08
C ASP A 352 -19.68 -14.86 26.55
N PRO A 353 -20.85 -14.50 27.11
CA PRO A 353 -22.15 -15.06 26.71
C PRO A 353 -22.53 -14.77 25.25
N THR A 354 -21.76 -13.95 24.54
CA THR A 354 -21.96 -13.54 23.15
C THR A 354 -21.05 -14.27 22.15
N GLU A 355 -19.99 -14.97 22.58
CA GLU A 355 -19.03 -15.65 21.69
C GLU A 355 -18.70 -17.07 22.16
N ALA A 356 -19.09 -18.07 21.36
CA ALA A 356 -18.63 -19.43 21.54
C ALA A 356 -17.18 -19.57 21.01
N ARG A 357 -16.18 -19.33 21.86
CA ARG A 357 -14.77 -19.54 21.49
C ARG A 357 -14.38 -21.02 21.56
N ASP A 358 -13.64 -21.48 20.55
CA ASP A 358 -13.15 -22.85 20.42
C ASP A 358 -11.87 -23.11 21.24
N TYR A 359 -11.66 -24.38 21.61
CA TYR A 359 -10.43 -24.84 22.24
C TYR A 359 -9.24 -24.76 21.28
N ARG A 360 -8.08 -24.37 21.82
CA ARG A 360 -6.79 -24.38 21.11
C ARG A 360 -5.80 -25.27 21.82
N CYS A 361 -5.19 -26.22 21.09
CA CYS A 361 -4.26 -27.20 21.64
C CYS A 361 -2.79 -26.86 21.34
N PHE A 362 -1.89 -27.20 22.28
CA PHE A 362 -0.48 -26.82 22.22
C PHE A 362 0.44 -28.05 22.21
N GLU A 363 0.66 -28.64 21.03
CA GLU A 363 1.45 -29.88 20.83
C GLU A 363 2.90 -29.81 21.37
N THR A 364 3.44 -28.60 21.48
CA THR A 364 4.78 -28.36 22.03
C THR A 364 4.88 -28.67 23.53
N VAL A 365 3.74 -28.75 24.22
CA VAL A 365 3.64 -29.04 25.64
C VAL A 365 3.03 -30.42 25.82
N ARG A 366 3.66 -31.27 26.65
CA ARG A 366 3.26 -32.67 26.82
C ARG A 366 3.27 -33.06 28.28
N LEU A 367 2.24 -33.78 28.69
CA LEU A 367 2.12 -34.38 30.01
C LEU A 367 2.10 -35.90 29.86
N ARG A 368 2.94 -36.62 30.61
CA ARG A 368 2.99 -38.09 30.58
C ARG A 368 2.31 -38.68 31.81
N VAL A 369 1.27 -39.47 31.62
CA VAL A 369 0.65 -40.23 32.71
C VAL A 369 1.42 -41.53 32.92
N LYS A 370 1.74 -41.85 34.17
CA LYS A 370 2.53 -43.02 34.55
C LYS A 370 1.88 -43.76 35.71
N GLU A 371 2.14 -45.04 35.81
CA GLU A 371 1.87 -45.79 37.04
C GLU A 371 2.99 -45.54 38.05
N ALA A 372 2.66 -45.57 39.34
CA ALA A 372 3.64 -45.41 40.42
C ALA A 372 4.80 -46.41 40.32
N LYS A 373 4.52 -47.65 39.89
CA LYS A 373 5.51 -48.72 39.70
C LYS A 373 6.53 -48.45 38.59
N ASN A 374 6.23 -47.53 37.68
CA ASN A 374 7.06 -47.19 36.52
C ASN A 374 7.90 -45.91 36.74
N ILE A 375 7.93 -45.38 37.97
CA ILE A 375 8.78 -44.24 38.33
C ILE A 375 10.10 -44.77 38.91
N PRO A 376 11.24 -44.58 38.23
CA PRO A 376 12.54 -44.96 38.77
C PRO A 376 12.79 -44.22 40.08
N GLY A 377 12.97 -44.96 41.18
CA GLY A 377 13.28 -44.40 42.51
C GLY A 377 12.09 -44.31 43.48
N LEU A 378 10.85 -44.54 43.04
CA LEU A 378 9.76 -44.89 43.96
C LEU A 378 9.79 -46.40 44.18
N SER A 379 10.29 -46.86 45.33
CA SER A 379 10.26 -48.28 45.68
C SER A 379 8.82 -48.76 45.89
N PRO A 380 8.46 -49.99 45.47
CA PRO A 380 7.20 -50.60 45.90
C PRO A 380 7.35 -50.99 47.38
N SER A 381 6.97 -50.09 48.27
CA SER A 381 6.71 -50.44 49.66
C SER A 381 5.21 -50.52 49.86
N LEU A 382 4.63 -51.66 49.47
CA LEU A 382 3.44 -52.27 50.08
C LEU A 382 3.24 -53.69 49.52
#